data_AF-A0A945QXB7-F1
#
_entry.id   AF-A0A945QXB7-F1
#
_cell.length_a   1.000
_cell.length_b   1.000
_cell.length_c   1.000
_cell.angle_alpha   90.00
_cell.angle_beta   90.00
_cell.angle_gamma   90.00
#
_symmetry.space_group_name_H-M   'P 1'
#
loop_
_entity.id
_entity.type
_entity.pdbx_description
1 polymer ?
#
loop_
_entity_poly.entity_id
_entity_poly.type
_entity_poly.pdbx_seq_one_letter_code
_entity_poly.pdbx_strand_id
1 'polypeptide(L)'
;QRDINIAFVNEVATIFQKMGLSVHDVLEAAGTKWNFLNFSPGLVGGHCIGVDPFYLAHAATAIGHHPEIILAGRRINDNMGGYVAECIAREIAIKGKGAGARVLMLGITFKENVPDLRNSHVIDIINGLTSRGFVVDVHDAFAYPEEAKQVFDVSLLPSLDDATGYDCIVGAVPHEPYPVLTDDNFHAMLTKDGIIADVKGMWRKRLLPANFVRWQL
;
A
#
# COMPACT_ATOMS: atom_id res chain seq x y z
N GLN A 1 -7.80 -5.76 19.30
CA GLN A 1 -6.96 -6.96 19.01
C GLN A 1 -6.40 -6.94 17.60
N ARG A 2 -7.23 -6.94 16.54
CA ARG A 2 -6.77 -6.99 15.14
C ARG A 2 -5.83 -5.83 14.77
N ASP A 3 -6.17 -4.61 15.17
CA ASP A 3 -5.34 -3.41 14.93
C ASP A 3 -3.89 -3.57 15.46
N ILE A 4 -3.75 -4.00 16.72
CA ILE A 4 -2.45 -4.25 17.37
C ILE A 4 -1.65 -5.34 16.67
N ASN A 5 -2.30 -6.44 16.28
CA ASN A 5 -1.58 -7.52 15.61
C ASN A 5 -1.11 -7.10 14.21
N ILE A 6 -1.89 -6.28 13.49
CA ILE A 6 -1.44 -5.72 12.22
C ILE A 6 -0.29 -4.73 12.45
N ALA A 7 -0.36 -3.90 13.50
CA ALA A 7 0.72 -2.98 13.86
C ALA A 7 2.03 -3.71 14.15
N PHE A 8 1.95 -4.81 14.92
CA PHE A 8 3.12 -5.65 15.17
C PHE A 8 3.71 -6.22 13.87
N VAL A 9 2.87 -6.77 12.98
CA VAL A 9 3.34 -7.30 11.69
C VAL A 9 3.91 -6.20 10.79
N ASN A 10 3.32 -5.00 10.81
CA ASN A 10 3.84 -3.83 10.11
C ASN A 10 5.22 -3.43 10.63
N GLU A 11 5.40 -3.33 11.96
CA GLU A 11 6.69 -3.04 12.55
C GLU A 11 7.75 -4.08 12.16
N VAL A 12 7.41 -5.37 12.25
CA VAL A 12 8.27 -6.47 11.81
C VAL A 12 8.62 -6.35 10.32
N ALA A 13 7.67 -6.00 9.45
CA ALA A 13 7.91 -5.78 8.02
C ALA A 13 8.92 -4.64 7.80
N THR A 14 8.77 -3.51 8.49
CA THR A 14 9.72 -2.40 8.37
C THR A 14 11.14 -2.76 8.84
N ILE A 15 11.27 -3.62 9.85
CA ILE A 15 12.56 -4.11 10.33
C ILE A 15 13.21 -5.02 9.28
N PHE A 16 12.48 -6.01 8.76
CA PHE A 16 13.01 -6.93 7.76
C PHE A 16 13.37 -6.22 6.46
N GLN A 17 12.59 -5.23 6.05
CA GLN A 17 12.91 -4.42 4.87
C GLN A 17 14.25 -3.68 5.03
N LYS A 18 14.56 -3.16 6.22
CA LYS A 18 15.87 -2.54 6.52
C LYS A 18 17.02 -3.56 6.53
N MET A 19 16.71 -4.83 6.77
CA MET A 19 17.67 -5.95 6.71
C MET A 19 17.79 -6.56 5.31
N GLY A 20 17.00 -6.10 4.33
CA GLY A 20 16.96 -6.69 2.99
C GLY A 20 16.27 -8.06 2.96
N LEU A 21 15.34 -8.32 3.88
CA LEU A 21 14.61 -9.58 3.99
C LEU A 21 13.12 -9.40 3.65
N SER A 22 12.54 -10.40 2.98
CA SER A 22 11.09 -10.47 2.70
C SER A 22 10.32 -10.85 3.95
N VAL A 23 9.42 -9.98 4.43
CA VAL A 23 8.52 -10.31 5.53
C VAL A 23 7.59 -11.47 5.18
N HIS A 24 7.17 -11.57 3.93
CA HIS A 24 6.30 -12.65 3.47
C HIS A 24 6.97 -14.03 3.60
N ASP A 25 8.27 -14.13 3.31
CA ASP A 25 9.03 -15.39 3.44
C ASP A 25 9.13 -15.78 4.92
N VAL A 26 9.33 -14.80 5.80
CA VAL A 26 9.38 -15.02 7.25
C VAL A 26 8.02 -15.45 7.80
N LEU A 27 6.94 -14.79 7.38
CA LEU A 27 5.58 -15.14 7.80
C LEU A 27 5.17 -16.52 7.29
N GLU A 28 5.55 -16.90 6.06
CA GLU A 28 5.30 -18.23 5.51
C GLU A 28 6.02 -19.32 6.30
N ALA A 29 7.30 -19.10 6.64
CA ALA A 29 8.04 -20.01 7.51
C ALA A 29 7.44 -20.09 8.93
N ALA A 30 7.01 -18.96 9.49
CA ALA A 30 6.41 -18.89 10.83
C ALA A 30 5.02 -19.54 10.90
N GLY A 31 4.25 -19.48 9.80
CA GLY A 31 2.90 -20.04 9.66
C GLY A 31 2.83 -21.57 9.77
N THR A 32 3.96 -22.26 9.74
CA THR A 32 4.04 -23.71 9.99
C THR A 32 3.74 -24.10 11.44
N LYS A 33 3.71 -23.13 12.37
CA LYS A 33 3.45 -23.36 13.80
C LYS A 33 1.95 -23.38 14.10
N TRP A 34 1.51 -24.34 14.91
CA TRP A 34 0.09 -24.57 15.25
C TRP A 34 -0.63 -23.38 15.90
N ASN A 35 0.10 -22.47 16.54
CA ASN A 35 -0.42 -21.30 17.25
C ASN A 35 -0.20 -19.99 16.49
N PHE A 36 0.16 -20.04 15.22
CA PHE A 36 0.42 -18.83 14.44
C PHE A 36 -0.88 -18.13 14.02
N LEU A 37 -1.01 -16.84 14.37
CA LEU A 37 -2.12 -16.01 13.92
C LEU A 37 -1.73 -15.29 12.63
N ASN A 38 -2.41 -15.62 11.54
CA ASN A 38 -2.03 -15.19 10.20
C ASN A 38 -2.46 -13.75 9.89
N PHE A 39 -1.76 -12.78 10.46
CA PHE A 39 -1.86 -11.36 10.08
C PHE A 39 -0.83 -11.03 9.00
N SER A 40 -1.15 -10.08 8.12
CA SER A 40 -0.28 -9.63 7.04
C SER A 40 -0.03 -8.12 7.15
N PRO A 41 1.14 -7.64 6.72
CA PRO A 41 1.42 -6.21 6.72
C PRO A 41 0.54 -5.47 5.71
N GLY A 42 0.44 -4.16 5.90
CA GLY A 42 -0.20 -3.25 4.96
C GLY A 42 -0.97 -2.14 5.65
N LEU A 43 -1.71 -1.41 4.82
CA LEU A 43 -2.51 -0.27 5.22
C LEU A 43 -3.78 -0.72 5.95
N VAL A 44 -4.09 -0.06 7.08
CA VAL A 44 -5.23 -0.39 7.96
C VAL A 44 -6.33 0.64 7.79
N GLY A 45 -7.14 0.48 6.74
CA GLY A 45 -8.28 1.36 6.45
C GLY A 45 -9.62 0.90 7.01
N GLY A 46 -10.67 1.60 6.57
CA GLY A 46 -12.05 1.39 7.00
C GLY A 46 -12.34 1.94 8.40
N HIS A 47 -13.55 1.68 8.90
CA HIS A 47 -14.00 2.27 10.16
C HIS A 47 -13.58 1.45 11.39
N CYS A 48 -13.88 0.15 11.40
CA CYS A 48 -13.78 -0.64 12.63
C CYS A 48 -12.35 -0.81 13.16
N ILE A 49 -11.37 -1.02 12.28
CA ILE A 49 -9.97 -1.22 12.72
C ILE A 49 -9.26 0.13 12.85
N GLY A 50 -9.59 1.08 11.96
CA GLY A 50 -9.04 2.43 11.93
C GLY A 50 -9.43 3.32 13.11
N VAL A 51 -10.68 3.20 13.58
CA VAL A 51 -11.31 4.23 14.43
C VAL A 51 -11.65 3.72 15.83
N ASP A 52 -12.17 2.49 15.97
CA ASP A 52 -12.56 1.93 17.28
C ASP A 52 -11.45 1.97 18.34
N PRO A 53 -10.16 1.75 18.01
CA PRO A 53 -9.08 1.87 19.00
C PRO A 53 -8.98 3.28 19.60
N PHE A 54 -9.26 4.34 18.83
CA PHE A 54 -9.24 5.71 19.34
C PHE A 54 -10.39 5.98 20.31
N TYR A 55 -11.58 5.44 20.07
CA TYR A 55 -12.70 5.56 21.02
C TYR A 55 -12.37 4.92 22.36
N LEU A 56 -11.81 3.71 22.35
CA LEU A 56 -11.35 3.04 23.57
C LEU A 56 -10.22 3.82 24.24
N ALA A 57 -9.27 4.35 23.46
CA ALA A 57 -8.16 5.10 24.00
C ALA A 57 -8.62 6.41 24.67
N HIS A 58 -9.61 7.09 24.08
CA HIS A 58 -10.23 8.27 24.65
C HIS A 58 -10.96 7.94 25.95
N ALA A 59 -11.78 6.88 25.97
CA ALA A 59 -12.49 6.43 27.16
C ALA A 59 -11.52 6.04 28.30
N ALA A 60 -10.42 5.36 27.98
CA ALA A 60 -9.36 5.03 28.93
C ALA A 60 -8.71 6.30 29.51
N THR A 61 -8.37 7.26 28.66
CA THR A 61 -7.74 8.52 29.09
C THR A 61 -8.67 9.32 29.99
N ALA A 62 -9.97 9.34 29.71
CA ALA A 62 -10.98 10.02 30.51
C ALA A 62 -11.10 9.47 31.94
N ILE A 63 -10.77 8.18 32.16
CA ILE A 63 -10.73 7.56 33.48
C ILE A 63 -9.32 7.55 34.11
N GLY A 64 -8.37 8.30 33.54
CA GLY A 64 -7.00 8.41 34.03
C GLY A 64 -6.06 7.25 33.66
N HIS A 65 -6.48 6.36 32.76
CA HIS A 65 -5.63 5.28 32.23
C HIS A 65 -5.02 5.67 30.89
N HIS A 66 -3.69 5.68 30.78
CA HIS A 66 -3.01 5.96 29.52
C HIS A 66 -2.76 4.65 28.71
N PRO A 67 -3.41 4.46 27.55
CA PRO A 67 -3.39 3.19 26.84
C PRO A 67 -2.21 3.11 25.85
N GLU A 68 -1.00 2.90 26.38
CA GLU A 68 0.27 2.87 25.64
C GLU A 68 0.23 1.97 24.39
N ILE A 69 -0.23 0.73 24.53
CA ILE A 69 -0.23 -0.28 23.44
C ILE A 69 -1.18 0.13 22.32
N ILE A 70 -2.36 0.66 22.66
CA ILE A 70 -3.37 1.08 21.68
C ILE A 70 -2.85 2.23 20.84
N LEU A 71 -2.29 3.25 21.49
CA LEU A 71 -1.76 4.43 20.82
C LEU A 71 -0.52 4.11 19.99
N ALA A 72 0.37 3.24 20.49
CA ALA A 72 1.53 2.77 19.73
C ALA A 72 1.11 2.00 18.47
N GLY A 73 0.12 1.11 18.58
CA GLY A 73 -0.41 0.36 17.44
C GLY A 73 -0.97 1.26 16.35
N ARG A 74 -1.77 2.27 16.74
CA ARG A 74 -2.29 3.27 15.80
C ARG A 74 -1.19 4.06 15.12
N ARG A 75 -0.24 4.57 15.89
CA ARG A 75 0.91 5.32 15.33
C ARG A 75 1.69 4.50 14.29
N ILE A 76 1.91 3.21 14.55
CA ILE A 76 2.60 2.33 13.59
C ILE A 76 1.77 2.17 12.32
N ASN A 77 0.48 1.84 12.45
CA ASN A 77 -0.41 1.63 11.30
C ASN A 77 -0.60 2.89 10.46
N ASP A 78 -0.80 4.05 11.09
CA ASP A 78 -1.02 5.34 10.42
C ASP A 78 0.23 5.79 9.65
N ASN A 79 1.43 5.40 10.09
CA ASN A 79 2.69 5.77 9.43
C ASN A 79 3.03 4.91 8.21
N MET A 80 2.30 3.80 7.97
CA MET A 80 2.65 2.86 6.90
C MET A 80 2.53 3.46 5.50
N GLY A 81 1.56 4.35 5.24
CA GLY A 81 1.42 4.99 3.94
C GLY A 81 2.65 5.84 3.57
N GLY A 82 3.12 6.66 4.51
CA GLY A 82 4.34 7.47 4.34
C GLY A 82 5.59 6.61 4.17
N TYR A 83 5.71 5.51 4.94
CA TYR A 83 6.82 4.56 4.81
C TYR A 83 6.86 3.89 3.43
N VAL A 84 5.71 3.45 2.91
CA VAL A 84 5.60 2.86 1.57
C VAL A 84 6.00 3.88 0.50
N ALA A 85 5.50 5.12 0.59
CA ALA A 85 5.88 6.19 -0.33
C ALA A 85 7.39 6.48 -0.33
N GLU A 86 8.02 6.50 0.85
CA GLU A 86 9.47 6.67 0.98
C GLU A 86 10.24 5.52 0.31
N CYS A 87 9.79 4.28 0.50
CA CYS A 87 10.40 3.13 -0.14
C CYS A 87 10.29 3.21 -1.66
N ILE A 88 9.11 3.48 -2.20
CA ILE A 88 8.90 3.63 -3.64
C ILE A 88 9.78 4.74 -4.21
N ALA A 89 9.82 5.91 -3.55
CA ALA A 89 10.65 7.02 -3.97
C ALA A 89 12.15 6.66 -4.00
N ARG A 90 12.63 5.88 -3.02
CA ARG A 90 14.01 5.38 -2.98
C ARG A 90 14.32 4.43 -4.13
N GLU A 91 13.42 3.50 -4.46
CA GLU A 91 13.61 2.58 -5.60
C GLU A 91 13.68 3.34 -6.92
N ILE A 92 12.82 4.34 -7.12
CA ILE A 92 12.86 5.22 -8.30
C ILE A 92 14.17 6.02 -8.34
N ALA A 93 14.66 6.48 -7.18
CA ALA A 93 15.94 7.19 -7.07
C ALA A 93 17.16 6.32 -7.43
N ILE A 94 17.15 5.03 -7.07
CA ILE A 94 18.19 4.07 -7.47
C ILE A 94 18.26 3.93 -9.00
N LYS A 95 17.14 4.13 -9.71
CA LYS A 95 17.08 4.18 -11.18
C LYS A 95 17.48 5.53 -11.78
N GLY A 96 17.95 6.48 -10.96
CA GLY A 96 18.39 7.81 -11.39
C GLY A 96 17.25 8.79 -11.71
N LYS A 97 16.03 8.53 -11.20
CA LYS A 97 14.84 9.37 -11.38
C LYS A 97 14.43 10.03 -10.06
N GLY A 98 13.56 11.04 -10.10
CA GLY A 98 13.16 11.78 -8.92
C GLY A 98 11.86 12.55 -9.17
N ALA A 99 11.80 13.82 -8.74
CA ALA A 99 10.67 14.68 -9.06
C ALA A 99 10.38 14.71 -10.58
N GLY A 100 9.11 14.67 -10.94
CA GLY A 100 8.62 14.53 -12.32
C GLY A 100 8.48 13.08 -12.79
N ALA A 101 9.02 12.09 -12.06
CA ALA A 101 8.79 10.69 -12.38
C ALA A 101 7.31 10.32 -12.25
N ARG A 102 6.83 9.50 -13.18
CA ARG A 102 5.41 9.12 -13.29
C ARG A 102 5.15 7.82 -12.55
N VAL A 103 4.14 7.82 -11.69
CA VAL A 103 3.72 6.66 -10.91
C VAL A 103 2.25 6.37 -11.21
N LEU A 104 1.94 5.12 -11.57
CA LEU A 104 0.58 4.64 -11.71
C LEU A 104 0.16 3.90 -10.44
N MET A 105 -0.82 4.43 -9.72
CA MET A 105 -1.43 3.80 -8.56
C MET A 105 -2.61 2.92 -8.99
N LEU A 106 -2.53 1.62 -8.72
CA LEU A 106 -3.61 0.67 -8.96
C LEU A 106 -4.37 0.38 -7.66
N GLY A 107 -5.56 0.96 -7.58
CA GLY A 107 -6.45 0.92 -6.43
C GLY A 107 -6.31 2.14 -5.52
N ILE A 108 -7.44 2.64 -5.02
CA ILE A 108 -7.55 3.69 -3.99
C ILE A 108 -8.57 3.33 -2.90
N THR A 109 -9.39 2.31 -3.09
CA THR A 109 -10.33 1.82 -2.06
C THR A 109 -9.62 1.25 -0.84
N PHE A 110 -10.33 1.15 0.29
CA PHE A 110 -9.72 0.59 1.51
C PHE A 110 -9.65 -0.95 1.48
N LYS A 111 -10.42 -1.60 0.59
CA LYS A 111 -10.58 -3.05 0.49
C LYS A 111 -10.84 -3.46 -0.97
N GLU A 112 -10.30 -4.60 -1.37
CA GLU A 112 -10.56 -5.13 -2.71
C GLU A 112 -12.06 -5.38 -3.02
N ASN A 113 -12.38 -5.27 -4.30
CA ASN A 113 -13.65 -5.61 -4.95
C ASN A 113 -14.89 -4.90 -4.39
N VAL A 114 -14.69 -3.75 -3.75
CA VAL A 114 -15.77 -2.86 -3.29
C VAL A 114 -15.41 -1.41 -3.62
N PRO A 115 -16.38 -0.53 -3.87
CA PRO A 115 -16.14 0.88 -4.22
C PRO A 115 -15.75 1.77 -3.02
N ASP A 116 -15.62 1.20 -1.82
CA ASP A 116 -15.59 1.99 -0.57
C ASP A 116 -14.24 2.67 -0.35
N LEU A 117 -14.27 4.00 -0.37
CA LEU A 117 -13.12 4.88 -0.19
C LEU A 117 -12.89 5.30 1.26
N ARG A 118 -13.83 5.03 2.16
CA ARG A 118 -13.83 5.64 3.50
C ARG A 118 -12.64 5.15 4.32
N ASN A 119 -11.86 6.10 4.84
CA ASN A 119 -10.61 5.86 5.56
C ASN A 119 -9.63 4.96 4.77
N SER A 120 -9.59 5.08 3.44
CA SER A 120 -8.50 4.48 2.69
C SER A 120 -7.20 5.21 3.00
N HIS A 121 -6.20 4.44 3.43
CA HIS A 121 -4.84 4.95 3.67
C HIS A 121 -3.95 4.87 2.42
N VAL A 122 -4.49 4.43 1.27
CA VAL A 122 -3.76 4.52 -0.01
C VAL A 122 -3.48 5.99 -0.35
N ILE A 123 -4.37 6.90 0.07
CA ILE A 123 -4.19 8.34 -0.10
C ILE A 123 -2.90 8.86 0.56
N ASP A 124 -2.45 8.25 1.64
CA ASP A 124 -1.19 8.63 2.31
C ASP A 124 0.03 8.30 1.44
N ILE A 125 -0.04 7.23 0.63
CA ILE A 125 0.99 6.92 -0.35
C ILE A 125 0.98 7.96 -1.47
N ILE A 126 -0.21 8.26 -2.02
CA ILE A 126 -0.40 9.23 -3.10
C ILE A 126 0.13 10.60 -2.67
N ASN A 127 -0.25 11.07 -1.49
CA ASN A 127 0.21 12.34 -0.92
C ASN A 127 1.71 12.32 -0.61
N GLY A 128 2.22 11.22 -0.07
CA GLY A 128 3.64 11.04 0.22
C GLY A 128 4.51 11.10 -1.05
N LEU A 129 4.03 10.59 -2.17
CA LEU A 129 4.69 10.69 -3.48
C LEU A 129 4.50 12.09 -4.09
N THR A 130 3.29 12.62 -4.12
CA THR A 130 2.99 13.93 -4.71
C THR A 130 3.77 15.04 -4.01
N SER A 131 3.88 15.02 -2.68
CA SER A 131 4.67 15.98 -1.90
C SER A 131 6.18 15.94 -2.19
N ARG A 132 6.67 14.85 -2.78
CA ARG A 132 8.06 14.69 -3.25
C ARG A 132 8.24 15.05 -4.73
N GLY A 133 7.17 15.51 -5.38
CA GLY A 133 7.17 15.97 -6.77
C GLY A 133 6.96 14.87 -7.80
N PHE A 134 6.54 13.66 -7.39
CA PHE A 134 6.13 12.62 -8.35
C PHE A 134 4.79 12.98 -9.00
N VAL A 135 4.60 12.58 -10.25
CA VAL A 135 3.32 12.69 -10.95
C VAL A 135 2.57 11.38 -10.74
N VAL A 136 1.49 11.41 -9.96
CA VAL A 136 0.74 10.21 -9.60
C VAL A 136 -0.58 10.17 -10.35
N ASP A 137 -0.70 9.24 -11.29
CA ASP A 137 -1.96 8.90 -11.94
C ASP A 137 -2.60 7.73 -11.18
N VAL A 138 -3.92 7.73 -10.99
CA VAL A 138 -4.62 6.73 -10.18
C VAL A 138 -5.70 6.05 -11.01
N HIS A 139 -5.73 4.72 -10.97
CA HIS A 139 -6.81 3.92 -11.55
C HIS A 139 -7.38 3.00 -10.47
N ASP A 140 -8.70 2.95 -10.32
CA ASP A 140 -9.39 2.00 -9.45
C ASP A 140 -10.57 1.39 -10.23
N ALA A 141 -10.66 0.06 -10.26
CA ALA A 141 -11.65 -0.66 -11.07
C ALA A 141 -13.05 -0.67 -10.45
N PHE A 142 -13.19 -0.31 -9.17
CA PHE A 142 -14.44 -0.37 -8.43
C PHE A 142 -14.87 0.99 -7.88
N ALA A 143 -13.94 1.88 -7.55
CA ALA A 143 -14.27 3.20 -7.02
C ALA A 143 -15.06 4.06 -8.01
N TYR A 144 -15.96 4.88 -7.48
CA TYR A 144 -16.68 5.87 -8.28
C TYR A 144 -15.80 7.12 -8.48
N PRO A 145 -15.55 7.58 -9.73
CA PRO A 145 -14.68 8.73 -9.99
C PRO A 145 -15.10 10.02 -9.27
N GLU A 146 -16.40 10.30 -9.21
CA GLU A 146 -16.94 11.48 -8.52
C GLU A 146 -16.68 11.41 -7.00
N GLU A 147 -16.78 10.23 -6.40
CA GLU A 147 -16.51 10.05 -4.97
C GLU A 147 -15.02 10.21 -4.67
N ALA A 148 -14.14 9.64 -5.51
CA ALA A 148 -12.70 9.82 -5.38
C ALA A 148 -12.30 11.30 -5.48
N LYS A 149 -12.92 12.04 -6.41
CA LYS A 149 -12.69 13.48 -6.55
C LYS A 149 -13.20 14.26 -5.35
N GLN A 150 -14.39 13.94 -4.84
CA GLN A 150 -14.98 14.63 -3.70
C GLN A 150 -14.23 14.36 -2.39
N VAL A 151 -13.83 13.11 -2.13
CA VAL A 151 -13.26 12.67 -0.84
C VAL A 151 -11.76 12.96 -0.77
N PHE A 152 -11.03 12.76 -1.87
CA PHE A 152 -9.57 12.80 -1.88
C PHE A 152 -8.97 13.82 -2.86
N ASP A 153 -9.80 14.55 -3.61
CA ASP A 153 -9.36 15.42 -4.72
C ASP A 153 -8.61 14.66 -5.85
N VAL A 154 -8.80 13.33 -5.92
CA VAL A 154 -8.12 12.46 -6.90
C VAL A 154 -9.01 12.24 -8.11
N SER A 155 -8.49 12.56 -9.30
CA SER A 155 -9.11 12.20 -10.57
C SER A 155 -8.66 10.81 -11.00
N LEU A 156 -9.61 9.89 -11.16
CA LEU A 156 -9.31 8.53 -11.61
C LEU A 156 -9.16 8.48 -13.14
N LEU A 157 -8.17 7.72 -13.60
CA LEU A 157 -8.09 7.28 -14.98
C LEU A 157 -9.30 6.38 -15.29
N PRO A 158 -9.99 6.61 -16.42
CA PRO A 158 -11.20 5.85 -16.77
C PRO A 158 -10.90 4.42 -17.24
N SER A 159 -9.70 4.18 -17.79
CA SER A 159 -9.20 2.86 -18.16
C SER A 159 -7.67 2.84 -18.13
N LEU A 160 -7.10 1.65 -18.32
CA LEU A 160 -5.65 1.46 -18.46
C LEU A 160 -5.17 1.46 -19.92
N ASP A 161 -6.06 1.64 -20.90
CA ASP A 161 -5.72 1.42 -22.32
C ASP A 161 -4.66 2.41 -22.83
N ASP A 162 -4.71 3.65 -22.36
CA ASP A 162 -3.76 4.72 -22.71
C ASP A 162 -2.68 4.92 -21.63
N ALA A 163 -2.64 4.05 -20.62
CA ALA A 163 -1.66 4.13 -19.55
C ALA A 163 -0.28 3.70 -20.09
N THR A 164 0.63 4.66 -20.27
CA THR A 164 1.99 4.37 -20.75
C THR A 164 3.03 5.36 -20.21
N GLY A 165 4.29 4.93 -20.21
CA GLY A 165 5.43 5.74 -19.82
C GLY A 165 5.59 5.93 -18.32
N TYR A 166 5.12 4.99 -17.49
CA TYR A 166 5.29 5.04 -16.05
C TYR A 166 6.66 4.53 -15.61
N ASP A 167 7.24 5.21 -14.63
CA ASP A 167 8.49 4.80 -13.98
C ASP A 167 8.23 3.76 -12.91
N CYS A 168 7.04 3.79 -12.31
CA CYS A 168 6.59 2.83 -11.33
C CYS A 168 5.09 2.55 -11.46
N ILE A 169 4.71 1.28 -11.32
CA ILE A 169 3.33 0.86 -11.05
C ILE A 169 3.27 0.39 -9.61
N VAL A 170 2.28 0.87 -8.86
CA VAL A 170 2.02 0.51 -7.47
C VAL A 170 0.74 -0.31 -7.41
N GLY A 171 0.86 -1.58 -7.01
CA GLY A 171 -0.28 -2.42 -6.67
C GLY A 171 -0.71 -2.18 -5.23
N ALA A 172 -1.62 -1.23 -5.01
CA ALA A 172 -2.05 -0.84 -3.67
C ALA A 172 -3.25 -1.65 -3.16
N VAL A 173 -4.21 -1.97 -4.03
CA VAL A 173 -5.41 -2.74 -3.68
C VAL A 173 -5.58 -3.89 -4.67
N PRO A 174 -5.66 -5.16 -4.22
CA PRO A 174 -5.70 -6.33 -5.10
C PRO A 174 -7.11 -6.59 -5.65
N HIS A 175 -7.68 -5.62 -6.38
CA HIS A 175 -8.92 -5.82 -7.12
C HIS A 175 -8.77 -6.92 -8.16
N GLU A 176 -9.82 -7.71 -8.40
CA GLU A 176 -9.83 -8.85 -9.33
C GLU A 176 -9.15 -8.60 -10.70
N PRO A 177 -9.29 -7.43 -11.34
CA PRO A 177 -8.62 -7.15 -12.61
C PRO A 177 -7.08 -7.01 -12.55
N TYR A 178 -6.48 -6.73 -11.38
CA TYR A 178 -5.05 -6.39 -11.29
C TYR A 178 -4.11 -7.59 -11.15
N PRO A 179 -4.41 -8.64 -10.35
CA PRO A 179 -3.57 -9.82 -10.26
C PRO A 179 -3.40 -10.55 -11.60
N VAL A 180 -4.37 -10.40 -12.51
CA VAL A 180 -4.40 -11.08 -13.81
C VAL A 180 -3.71 -10.29 -14.94
N LEU A 181 -3.16 -9.10 -14.65
CA LEU A 181 -2.37 -8.33 -15.64
C LEU A 181 -1.22 -9.19 -16.19
N THR A 182 -1.06 -9.15 -17.51
CA THR A 182 -0.06 -9.92 -18.25
C THR A 182 1.26 -9.16 -18.38
N ASP A 183 2.30 -9.82 -18.87
CA ASP A 183 3.58 -9.17 -19.14
C ASP A 183 3.41 -8.08 -20.21
N ASP A 184 2.56 -8.29 -21.21
CA ASP A 184 2.23 -7.30 -22.22
C ASP A 184 1.57 -6.06 -21.60
N ASN A 185 0.70 -6.24 -20.60
CA ASN A 185 0.13 -5.09 -19.88
C ASN A 185 1.21 -4.30 -19.14
N PHE A 186 2.12 -4.98 -18.43
CA PHE A 186 3.23 -4.29 -17.75
C PHE A 186 4.16 -3.59 -18.75
N HIS A 187 4.49 -4.22 -19.88
CA HIS A 187 5.31 -3.63 -20.93
C HIS A 187 4.66 -2.43 -21.62
N ALA A 188 3.33 -2.43 -21.79
CA ALA A 188 2.60 -1.29 -22.34
C ALA A 188 2.64 -0.09 -21.39
N MET A 189 2.49 -0.34 -20.08
CA MET A 189 2.38 0.71 -19.06
C MET A 189 3.73 1.24 -18.58
N LEU A 190 4.72 0.38 -18.35
CA LEU A 190 6.01 0.75 -17.77
C LEU A 190 7.04 1.17 -18.83
N THR A 191 7.91 2.09 -18.43
CA THR A 191 9.18 2.30 -19.12
C THR A 191 10.07 1.06 -19.04
N LYS A 192 11.07 0.95 -19.93
CA LYS A 192 11.94 -0.23 -20.07
C LYS A 192 12.52 -0.77 -18.75
N ASP A 193 12.90 0.11 -17.82
CA ASP A 193 13.51 -0.26 -16.53
C ASP A 193 12.57 0.03 -15.35
N GLY A 194 11.26 -0.02 -15.59
CA GLY A 194 10.21 0.33 -14.64
C GLY A 194 10.17 -0.54 -13.38
N ILE A 195 9.57 0.01 -12.33
CA ILE A 195 9.45 -0.63 -11.03
C ILE A 195 8.01 -1.10 -10.80
N ILE A 196 7.86 -2.31 -10.29
CA ILE A 196 6.57 -2.84 -9.82
C ILE A 196 6.62 -2.87 -8.30
N ALA A 197 5.93 -1.93 -7.66
CA ALA A 197 5.78 -1.84 -6.22
C ALA A 197 4.53 -2.62 -5.76
N ASP A 198 4.72 -3.82 -5.23
CA ASP A 198 3.65 -4.73 -4.82
C ASP A 198 3.40 -4.62 -3.31
N VAL A 199 2.54 -3.67 -2.92
CA VAL A 199 2.30 -3.32 -1.50
C VAL A 199 1.57 -4.43 -0.75
N LYS A 200 0.67 -5.16 -1.44
CA LYS A 200 -0.16 -6.23 -0.86
C LYS A 200 0.30 -7.63 -1.26
N GLY A 201 1.37 -7.76 -2.03
CA GLY A 201 1.91 -9.05 -2.48
C GLY A 201 1.02 -9.76 -3.51
N MET A 202 0.24 -9.03 -4.31
CA MET A 202 -0.70 -9.60 -5.29
C MET A 202 0.00 -10.27 -6.47
N TRP A 203 1.22 -9.83 -6.80
CA TRP A 203 2.08 -10.40 -7.83
C TRP A 203 3.26 -11.19 -7.27
N ARG A 204 3.37 -11.37 -5.94
CA ARG A 204 4.54 -12.00 -5.28
C ARG A 204 4.99 -13.33 -5.90
N LYS A 205 4.05 -14.17 -6.35
CA LYS A 205 4.32 -15.50 -6.93
C LYS A 205 4.55 -15.47 -8.44
N ARG A 206 4.36 -14.31 -9.08
CA ARG A 206 4.58 -14.12 -10.52
C ARG A 206 6.07 -13.96 -10.78
N LEU A 207 6.58 -14.61 -11.82
CA LEU A 207 7.87 -14.26 -12.41
C LEU A 207 7.70 -13.00 -13.26
N LEU A 208 8.42 -11.92 -12.95
CA LEU A 208 8.37 -10.72 -13.76
C LEU A 208 9.36 -10.79 -14.92
N PRO A 209 9.10 -10.05 -16.02
CA PRO A 209 10.08 -9.80 -17.06
C PRO A 209 11.41 -9.30 -16.46
N ALA A 210 12.54 -9.80 -16.98
CA ALA A 210 13.87 -9.59 -16.40
C ALA A 210 14.32 -8.12 -16.33
N ASN A 211 13.70 -7.24 -17.10
CA ASN A 211 13.99 -5.80 -17.14
C ASN A 211 13.26 -5.00 -16.05
N PHE A 212 12.25 -5.57 -15.38
CA PHE A 212 11.54 -4.90 -14.29
C PHE A 212 12.10 -5.26 -12.93
N VAL A 213 12.01 -4.30 -12.01
CA VAL A 213 12.39 -4.50 -10.61
C VAL A 213 11.12 -4.60 -9.77
N ARG A 214 11.01 -5.65 -8.94
CA ARG A 214 9.98 -5.72 -7.91
C ARG A 214 10.47 -5.09 -6.62
N TRP A 215 9.68 -4.16 -6.10
CA TRP A 215 9.70 -3.83 -4.68
C TRP A 215 8.45 -4.40 -4.02
N GLN A 216 8.57 -4.91 -2.80
CA GLN A 216 7.45 -5.45 -2.02
C GLN A 216 7.58 -4.98 -0.58
N LEU A 217 6.45 -4.87 0.12
CA LEU A 217 6.39 -4.53 1.54
C LEU A 217 6.79 -5.71 2.44
#